data_AF-A0AAJ6Y6N5-F1
#
_entry.id   AF-A0AAJ6Y6N5-F1
#
_cell.length_a   1.000
_cell.length_b   1.000
_cell.length_c   1.000
_cell.angle_alpha   90.00
_cell.angle_beta   90.00
_cell.angle_gamma   90.00
#
_symmetry.space_group_name_H-M   'P 1'
#
loop_
_entity.id
_entity.type
_entity.pdbx_description
1 polymer ?
#
loop_
_entity_poly.entity_id
_entity_poly.type
_entity_poly.pdbx_seq_one_letter_code
_entity_poly.pdbx_strand_id
1 'polypeptide(L)'
;MGTIHRSFSCSGVYRKTNDSVRLIIVTIVGVAFGFFVGISFPAVTYTKNEFRRSKSLETLGSGSNVTKIYVPTNPRGAELLPPGIVVAESDFYLRRLWGEPSEDMLKKPKYLLTFTVGYDQRNNINAAVKKFSDDFQILLFHYDGRTSEWDQFEWSKSAIHVSVVRQTKWWYAKRFLHPDIVGAYEYIFIWDEDLGVEHFNGEKYIQLVKKHGLEISQPGLEPNNGLTWQMTKRRGDREVHKDTEEKPGWCSDPHLPPCAAFVEIMAPVFSREAWRCVWHMIQNDLVHGWGLDFALRRCVEPAHEKIGVVDSQWIIHQVIPSLGSQGKSEKGKAPWEGVRARCRNEWSLFRSRLADAEQAYISQTKKG
;
A
#
# COMPACT_ATOMS: atom_id res chain seq x y z
N MET A 1 -1.89 50.44 49.01
CA MET A 1 -1.64 49.07 48.51
C MET A 1 -0.77 49.17 47.26
N GLY A 2 0.49 48.77 47.35
CA GLY A 2 1.33 48.34 46.23
C GLY A 2 1.78 49.36 45.18
N THR A 3 2.76 50.20 45.49
CA THR A 3 3.68 50.74 44.47
C THR A 3 5.04 50.94 45.12
N ILE A 4 6.06 50.18 44.69
CA ILE A 4 7.47 50.49 44.96
C ILE A 4 8.26 50.20 43.68
N HIS A 5 8.69 51.27 43.04
CA HIS A 5 9.89 51.31 42.22
C HIS A 5 11.04 51.75 43.13
N ARG A 6 12.15 51.01 43.18
CA ARG A 6 13.51 51.57 43.26
C ARG A 6 14.57 50.51 43.04
N SER A 7 15.48 50.85 42.14
CA SER A 7 16.78 50.25 41.91
C SER A 7 17.75 50.57 43.06
N PHE A 8 18.57 49.60 43.48
CA PHE A 8 20.02 49.48 43.18
C PHE A 8 20.73 48.55 44.19
N SER A 9 21.59 47.71 43.60
CA SER A 9 22.84 47.12 44.11
C SER A 9 22.83 46.14 45.29
N CYS A 10 23.32 44.93 45.00
CA CYS A 10 24.46 44.36 45.74
C CYS A 10 25.22 43.32 44.90
N SER A 11 26.51 43.59 44.69
CA SER A 11 27.66 42.67 44.77
C SER A 11 27.65 41.37 43.96
N GLY A 12 28.39 41.38 42.84
CA GLY A 12 28.81 40.18 42.10
C GLY A 12 30.34 40.16 41.92
N VAL A 13 30.99 39.27 42.65
CA VAL A 13 32.44 39.04 42.71
C VAL A 13 33.02 38.73 41.32
N TYR A 14 34.07 39.46 40.97
CA TYR A 14 34.92 39.25 39.80
C TYR A 14 35.62 37.88 39.88
N ARG A 15 35.24 36.93 39.03
CA ARG A 15 36.01 35.69 38.78
C ARG A 15 36.57 35.76 37.36
N LYS A 16 37.84 36.09 37.24
CA LYS A 16 38.63 36.02 36.00
C LYS A 16 38.62 34.57 35.50
N THR A 17 37.92 34.30 34.40
CA THR A 17 38.06 33.05 33.65
C THR A 17 39.09 33.24 32.54
N ASN A 18 40.11 32.37 32.53
CA ASN A 18 41.17 32.36 31.51
C ASN A 18 40.60 31.86 30.17
N ASP A 19 39.98 32.76 29.40
CA ASP A 19 39.43 32.46 28.08
C ASP A 19 40.50 32.00 27.09
N SER A 20 41.75 32.48 27.24
CA SER A 20 42.88 32.02 26.43
C SER A 20 43.22 30.55 26.64
N VAL A 21 43.08 30.01 27.86
CA VAL A 21 43.34 28.60 28.15
C VAL A 21 42.24 27.71 27.59
N ARG A 22 40.97 28.16 27.66
CA ARG A 22 39.85 27.46 27.02
C ARG A 22 39.99 27.39 25.50
N LEU A 23 40.41 28.47 24.86
CA LEU A 23 40.61 28.50 23.42
C LEU A 23 41.74 27.54 22.97
N ILE A 24 42.83 27.50 23.74
CA ILE A 24 43.95 26.57 23.49
C ILE A 24 43.50 25.12 23.65
N ILE A 25 42.76 24.79 24.71
CA ILE A 25 42.26 23.43 24.94
C ILE A 25 41.29 23.00 23.83
N VAL A 26 40.35 23.87 23.42
CA VAL A 26 39.41 23.55 22.33
C VAL A 26 40.14 23.35 21.00
N THR A 27 41.19 24.13 20.73
CA THR A 27 41.99 23.99 19.50
C THR A 27 42.80 22.69 19.52
N ILE A 28 43.44 22.35 20.65
CA ILE A 28 44.22 21.12 20.78
C ILE A 28 43.31 19.88 20.69
N VAL A 29 42.14 19.90 21.34
CA VAL A 29 41.16 18.80 21.27
C VAL A 29 40.59 18.67 19.86
N GLY A 30 40.29 19.79 19.18
CA GLY A 30 39.82 19.77 17.79
C GLY A 30 40.85 19.24 16.81
N VAL A 31 42.13 19.63 16.97
CA VAL A 31 43.23 19.12 16.14
C VAL A 31 43.50 17.64 16.44
N ALA A 32 43.51 17.23 17.70
CA ALA A 32 43.66 15.83 18.08
C ALA A 32 42.51 14.98 17.53
N PHE A 33 41.26 15.43 17.65
CA PHE A 33 40.10 14.72 17.13
C PHE A 33 40.12 14.66 15.59
N GLY A 34 40.49 15.74 14.91
CA GLY A 34 40.68 15.75 13.45
C GLY A 34 41.80 14.82 12.98
N PHE A 35 42.89 14.72 13.74
CA PHE A 35 44.01 13.81 13.46
C PHE A 35 43.64 12.35 13.71
N PHE A 36 42.88 12.05 14.77
CA PHE A 36 42.38 10.70 15.05
C PHE A 36 41.33 10.24 14.03
N VAL A 37 40.42 11.11 13.58
CA VAL A 37 39.50 10.78 12.48
C VAL A 37 40.28 10.58 11.17
N GLY A 38 41.27 11.42 10.89
CA GLY A 38 42.10 11.31 9.67
C GLY A 38 42.99 10.06 9.61
N ILE A 39 43.43 9.52 10.76
CA ILE A 39 44.27 8.31 10.85
C ILE A 39 43.43 7.04 11.00
N SER A 40 42.19 7.15 11.51
CA SER A 40 41.28 6.00 11.64
C SER A 40 40.54 5.65 10.35
N PHE A 41 40.65 6.46 9.30
CA PHE A 41 40.42 5.97 7.95
C PHE A 41 41.65 5.14 7.58
N PRO A 42 41.52 3.81 7.35
CA PRO A 42 42.53 3.12 6.57
C PRO A 42 42.66 3.93 5.30
N ALA A 43 43.88 4.36 4.96
CA ALA A 43 44.16 4.72 3.58
C ALA A 43 43.60 3.55 2.78
N VAL A 44 42.52 3.79 2.04
CA VAL A 44 42.00 2.83 1.09
C VAL A 44 43.17 2.66 0.15
N THR A 45 43.97 1.62 0.40
CA THR A 45 44.77 1.01 -0.64
C THR A 45 43.72 0.68 -1.67
N TYR A 46 43.64 1.55 -2.68
CA TYR A 46 43.21 1.15 -4.00
C TYR A 46 44.14 0.00 -4.35
N THR A 47 43.79 -1.21 -3.88
CA THR A 47 44.01 -2.40 -4.66
C THR A 47 43.35 -2.04 -5.97
N LYS A 48 44.20 -1.61 -6.89
CA LYS A 48 43.96 -1.66 -8.31
C LYS A 48 43.71 -3.15 -8.56
N ASN A 49 42.52 -3.62 -8.19
CA ASN A 49 41.90 -4.71 -8.90
C ASN A 49 42.08 -4.26 -10.33
N GLU A 50 42.91 -5.01 -11.06
CA GLU A 50 42.84 -4.95 -12.50
C GLU A 50 41.38 -5.24 -12.79
N PHE A 51 40.63 -4.14 -12.94
CA PHE A 51 39.46 -4.09 -13.75
C PHE A 51 40.02 -4.62 -15.04
N ARG A 52 39.83 -5.93 -15.26
CA ARG A 52 40.07 -6.58 -16.53
C ARG A 52 39.15 -5.79 -17.43
N ARG A 53 39.72 -4.71 -17.98
CA ARG A 53 39.05 -3.72 -18.80
C ARG A 53 38.44 -4.60 -19.85
N SER A 54 37.14 -4.86 -19.74
CA SER A 54 36.41 -5.58 -20.75
C SER A 54 36.73 -4.77 -21.98
N LYS A 55 37.56 -5.36 -22.84
CA LYS A 55 38.06 -4.71 -24.04
C LYS A 55 36.81 -4.12 -24.66
N SER A 56 36.79 -2.80 -24.70
CA SER A 56 35.58 -2.05 -24.86
C SER A 56 34.83 -2.60 -26.07
N LEU A 57 33.52 -2.67 -25.94
CA LEU A 57 32.58 -2.74 -27.05
C LEU A 57 32.74 -1.52 -28.00
N GLU A 58 33.87 -0.81 -27.98
CA GLU A 58 34.33 0.15 -28.97
C GLU A 58 35.22 -0.52 -30.03
N THR A 59 35.59 -1.80 -29.84
CA THR A 59 36.38 -2.57 -30.82
C THR A 59 35.54 -3.61 -31.58
N LEU A 60 34.21 -3.43 -31.68
CA LEU A 60 33.42 -4.03 -32.74
C LEU A 60 33.20 -2.98 -33.84
N GLY A 61 34.18 -2.92 -34.73
CA GLY A 61 33.99 -2.68 -36.16
C GLY A 61 33.09 -1.53 -36.60
N SER A 62 33.74 -0.43 -36.97
CA SER A 62 33.40 0.30 -38.19
C SER A 62 32.98 -0.70 -39.30
N GLY A 63 31.69 -0.76 -39.65
CA GLY A 63 31.22 -1.54 -40.81
C GLY A 63 29.98 -2.43 -40.66
N SER A 64 29.35 -2.55 -39.49
CA SER A 64 28.04 -3.24 -39.39
C SER A 64 27.13 -2.49 -38.43
N ASN A 65 25.90 -2.18 -38.85
CA ASN A 65 24.82 -1.69 -37.98
C ASN A 65 24.92 -2.38 -36.63
N VAL A 66 25.32 -1.66 -35.58
CA VAL A 66 25.40 -2.19 -34.22
C VAL A 66 24.02 -2.76 -33.94
N THR A 67 23.98 -4.08 -33.99
CA THR A 67 22.74 -4.85 -34.06
C THR A 67 22.01 -4.53 -32.79
N LYS A 68 20.84 -3.91 -32.96
CA LYS A 68 19.82 -3.77 -31.93
C LYS A 68 19.89 -5.03 -31.07
N ILE A 69 20.24 -4.90 -29.78
CA ILE A 69 20.07 -5.99 -28.79
C ILE A 69 18.56 -6.09 -28.51
N TYR A 70 17.75 -6.14 -29.58
CA TYR A 70 16.32 -6.21 -29.50
C TYR A 70 16.00 -7.64 -29.17
N VAL A 71 15.91 -7.91 -27.88
CA VAL A 71 15.41 -9.18 -27.38
C VAL A 71 13.93 -8.97 -27.08
N PRO A 72 13.01 -9.65 -27.78
CA PRO A 72 11.57 -9.47 -27.60
C PRO A 72 11.07 -9.71 -26.17
N THR A 73 11.87 -10.36 -25.33
CA THR A 73 11.56 -10.63 -23.92
C THR A 73 11.83 -9.45 -22.99
N ASN A 74 12.54 -8.41 -23.44
CA ASN A 74 12.79 -7.23 -22.62
C ASN A 74 11.49 -6.41 -22.45
N PRO A 75 11.24 -5.83 -21.27
CA PRO A 75 10.11 -4.93 -21.08
C PRO A 75 10.30 -3.69 -21.94
N ARG A 76 9.18 -3.02 -22.24
CA ARG A 76 9.17 -1.79 -23.04
C ARG A 76 10.08 -0.73 -22.39
N GLY A 77 10.97 -0.14 -23.18
CA GLY A 77 11.97 0.82 -22.73
C GLY A 77 13.32 0.21 -22.33
N ALA A 78 13.44 -1.12 -22.26
CA ALA A 78 14.68 -1.84 -21.96
C ALA A 78 15.28 -2.55 -23.19
N GLU A 79 14.86 -2.20 -24.41
CA GLU A 79 15.23 -2.88 -25.66
C GLU A 79 16.71 -2.71 -26.04
N LEU A 80 17.45 -1.85 -25.36
CA LEU A 80 18.88 -1.65 -25.55
C LEU A 80 19.73 -2.37 -24.49
N LEU A 81 19.10 -2.98 -23.48
CA LEU A 81 19.79 -3.65 -22.38
C LEU A 81 20.03 -5.13 -22.71
N PRO A 82 21.22 -5.68 -22.40
CA PRO A 82 21.43 -7.12 -22.42
C PRO A 82 20.43 -7.84 -21.50
N PRO A 83 19.75 -8.91 -21.93
CA PRO A 83 18.71 -9.55 -21.12
C PRO A 83 19.19 -10.02 -19.74
N GLY A 84 20.47 -10.39 -19.61
CA GLY A 84 21.04 -10.89 -18.36
C GLY A 84 21.09 -9.88 -17.21
N ILE A 85 20.87 -8.59 -17.47
CA ILE A 85 20.78 -7.55 -16.41
C ILE A 85 19.38 -6.95 -16.28
N VAL A 86 18.45 -7.35 -17.14
CA VAL A 86 17.08 -6.81 -17.12
C VAL A 86 16.29 -7.48 -16.01
N VAL A 87 15.77 -6.64 -15.10
CA VAL A 87 14.79 -7.05 -14.08
C VAL A 87 13.45 -6.43 -14.46
N ALA A 88 12.50 -7.26 -14.90
CA ALA A 88 11.24 -6.78 -15.49
C ALA A 88 10.21 -6.32 -14.45
N GLU A 89 10.34 -6.78 -13.20
CA GLU A 89 9.42 -6.52 -12.10
C GLU A 89 10.18 -5.97 -10.90
N SER A 90 9.47 -5.34 -9.97
CA SER A 90 9.99 -4.85 -8.70
C SER A 90 9.23 -5.49 -7.54
N ASP A 91 9.54 -5.07 -6.32
CA ASP A 91 8.92 -5.57 -5.11
C ASP A 91 8.96 -4.50 -3.99
N PHE A 92 8.34 -4.82 -2.86
CA PHE A 92 8.37 -4.00 -1.65
C PHE A 92 9.32 -4.57 -0.58
N TYR A 93 10.22 -5.48 -0.95
CA TYR A 93 11.13 -6.07 0.01
C TYR A 93 12.18 -5.05 0.46
N LEU A 94 12.31 -4.89 1.78
CA LEU A 94 13.28 -3.96 2.36
C LEU A 94 14.69 -4.52 2.19
N ARG A 95 15.60 -3.64 1.75
CA ARG A 95 17.03 -3.94 1.57
C ARG A 95 17.85 -3.04 2.49
N ARG A 96 18.94 -3.56 3.05
CA ARG A 96 19.79 -2.80 3.99
C ARG A 96 20.63 -1.79 3.19
N LEU A 97 21.03 -0.71 3.86
CA LEU A 97 21.89 0.31 3.24
C LEU A 97 23.35 -0.15 3.09
N TRP A 98 23.76 -1.21 3.79
CA TRP A 98 25.12 -1.75 3.84
C TRP A 98 25.12 -3.28 3.81
N GLY A 99 26.30 -3.86 3.57
CA GLY A 99 26.50 -5.32 3.54
C GLY A 99 26.29 -5.92 2.16
N GLU A 100 26.21 -7.24 2.10
CA GLU A 100 25.99 -7.98 0.86
C GLU A 100 24.49 -8.13 0.55
N PRO A 101 24.03 -7.85 -0.68
CA PRO A 101 22.62 -7.98 -1.04
C PRO A 101 22.04 -9.39 -0.83
N SER A 102 22.89 -10.42 -0.89
CA SER A 102 22.50 -11.82 -0.67
C SER A 102 22.08 -12.11 0.77
N GLU A 103 22.47 -11.27 1.73
CA GLU A 103 22.18 -11.43 3.15
C GLU A 103 20.93 -10.66 3.60
N ASP A 104 20.38 -9.77 2.77
CA ASP A 104 19.26 -8.90 3.15
C ASP A 104 17.97 -9.66 3.44
N MET A 105 17.81 -10.84 2.84
CA MET A 105 16.52 -11.55 2.80
C MET A 105 16.68 -13.03 3.16
N LEU A 106 16.57 -13.33 4.46
CA LEU A 106 16.48 -14.71 4.97
C LEU A 106 15.11 -15.34 4.68
N LYS A 107 14.05 -14.52 4.63
CA LYS A 107 12.67 -14.94 4.37
C LYS A 107 11.95 -13.85 3.59
N LYS A 108 11.27 -14.24 2.51
CA LYS A 108 10.46 -13.33 1.69
C LYS A 108 8.99 -13.38 2.15
N PRO A 109 8.36 -12.25 2.49
CA PRO A 109 6.92 -12.22 2.72
C PRO A 109 6.17 -12.72 1.48
N LYS A 110 5.10 -13.47 1.70
CA LYS A 110 4.28 -14.07 0.64
C LYS A 110 3.04 -13.25 0.33
N TYR A 111 2.57 -12.46 1.31
CA TYR A 111 1.32 -11.73 1.25
C TYR A 111 1.56 -10.24 1.52
N LEU A 112 0.72 -9.39 0.95
CA LEU A 112 0.77 -7.94 1.18
C LEU A 112 -0.49 -7.51 1.93
N LEU A 113 -0.30 -6.84 3.06
CA LEU A 113 -1.37 -6.25 3.85
C LEU A 113 -1.32 -4.73 3.74
N THR A 114 -2.37 -4.14 3.19
CA THR A 114 -2.49 -2.70 3.07
C THR A 114 -3.69 -2.15 3.84
N PHE A 115 -3.47 -1.02 4.52
CA PHE A 115 -4.51 -0.24 5.16
C PHE A 115 -4.42 1.22 4.74
N THR A 116 -5.56 1.88 4.56
CA THR A 116 -5.62 3.34 4.45
C THR A 116 -6.00 3.93 5.79
N VAL A 117 -5.06 4.65 6.41
CA VAL A 117 -5.06 4.91 7.85
C VAL A 117 -4.96 6.39 8.19
N GLY A 118 -5.62 6.76 9.28
CA GLY A 118 -5.35 7.93 10.10
C GLY A 118 -4.94 7.51 11.51
N TYR A 119 -4.11 8.32 12.14
CA TYR A 119 -3.51 8.05 13.44
C TYR A 119 -4.52 7.86 14.57
N ASP A 120 -5.71 8.48 14.45
CA ASP A 120 -6.76 8.32 15.45
C ASP A 120 -7.27 6.87 15.53
N GLN A 121 -7.12 6.08 14.45
CA GLN A 121 -7.47 4.66 14.39
C GLN A 121 -6.31 3.70 14.64
N ARG A 122 -5.14 4.21 15.04
CA ARG A 122 -3.93 3.40 15.23
C ARG A 122 -4.11 2.17 16.14
N ASN A 123 -4.96 2.28 17.16
CA ASN A 123 -5.21 1.16 18.08
C ASN A 123 -5.99 0.03 17.39
N ASN A 124 -6.91 0.38 16.49
CA ASN A 124 -7.63 -0.60 15.70
C ASN A 124 -6.70 -1.29 14.69
N ILE A 125 -5.85 -0.52 14.01
CA ILE A 125 -4.83 -1.08 13.10
C ILE A 125 -3.82 -1.96 13.85
N ASN A 126 -3.39 -1.56 15.05
CA ASN A 126 -2.53 -2.40 15.89
C ASN A 126 -3.20 -3.71 16.30
N ALA A 127 -4.52 -3.72 16.54
CA ALA A 127 -5.27 -4.95 16.79
C ALA A 127 -5.35 -5.82 15.52
N ALA A 128 -5.56 -5.20 14.35
CA ALA A 128 -5.60 -5.87 13.05
C ALA A 128 -4.27 -6.53 12.70
N VAL A 129 -3.16 -5.80 12.74
CA VAL A 129 -1.82 -6.29 12.37
C VAL A 129 -1.42 -7.54 13.18
N LYS A 130 -1.82 -7.61 14.46
CA LYS A 130 -1.54 -8.78 15.32
C LYS A 130 -2.24 -10.08 14.87
N LYS A 131 -3.15 -10.01 13.90
CA LYS A 131 -3.84 -11.19 13.32
C LYS A 131 -3.11 -11.81 12.14
N PHE A 132 -1.96 -11.27 11.75
CA PHE A 132 -1.16 -11.70 10.60
C PHE A 132 0.24 -12.10 11.06
N SER A 133 0.83 -13.12 10.42
CA SER A 133 2.22 -13.52 10.70
C SER A 133 3.24 -12.67 9.95
N ASP A 134 4.52 -13.04 10.11
CA ASP A 134 5.66 -12.49 9.37
C ASP A 134 5.69 -12.88 7.89
N ASP A 135 4.76 -13.74 7.40
CA ASP A 135 4.54 -13.96 5.97
C ASP A 135 3.86 -12.74 5.29
N PHE A 136 3.41 -11.75 6.05
CA PHE A 136 2.73 -10.54 5.55
C PHE A 136 3.65 -9.31 5.60
N GLN A 137 3.90 -8.71 4.44
CA GLN A 137 4.47 -7.36 4.35
C GLN A 137 3.37 -6.36 4.67
N ILE A 138 3.65 -5.42 5.58
CA ILE A 138 2.71 -4.37 5.97
C ILE A 138 3.03 -3.08 5.21
N LEU A 139 2.01 -2.48 4.61
CA LEU A 139 2.08 -1.19 3.89
C LEU A 139 0.91 -0.29 4.33
N LEU A 140 1.21 0.85 4.91
CA LEU A 140 0.24 1.80 5.42
C LEU A 140 0.15 3.04 4.52
N PHE A 141 -1.06 3.40 4.13
CA PHE A 141 -1.38 4.60 3.35
C PHE A 141 -1.96 5.69 4.26
N HIS A 142 -1.14 6.69 4.61
CA HIS A 142 -1.47 7.72 5.61
C HIS A 142 -2.17 8.90 4.95
N TYR A 143 -3.48 9.04 5.17
CA TYR A 143 -4.22 10.17 4.63
C TYR A 143 -4.11 11.45 5.48
N ASP A 144 -3.48 11.39 6.65
CA ASP A 144 -3.42 12.48 7.64
C ASP A 144 -2.02 13.10 7.79
N GLY A 145 -0.99 12.52 7.16
CA GLY A 145 0.38 13.03 7.25
C GLY A 145 1.19 12.52 8.45
N ARG A 146 0.60 11.75 9.36
CA ARG A 146 1.15 11.46 10.69
C ARG A 146 1.88 10.12 10.73
N THR A 147 3.06 10.07 10.10
CA THR A 147 3.82 8.81 9.97
C THR A 147 4.67 8.48 11.20
N SER A 148 5.42 9.45 11.72
CA SER A 148 6.37 9.23 12.84
C SER A 148 5.70 8.81 14.14
N GLU A 149 4.47 9.23 14.40
CA GLU A 149 3.78 8.83 15.64
C GLU A 149 3.46 7.33 15.70
N TRP A 150 3.50 6.62 14.56
CA TRP A 150 3.32 5.17 14.53
C TRP A 150 4.53 4.40 15.07
N ASP A 151 5.69 5.04 15.23
CA ASP A 151 6.92 4.43 15.80
C ASP A 151 6.73 3.94 17.24
N GLN A 152 5.62 4.31 17.89
CA GLN A 152 5.19 3.73 19.17
C GLN A 152 4.95 2.21 19.10
N PHE A 153 4.70 1.66 17.91
CA PHE A 153 4.52 0.23 17.69
C PHE A 153 5.76 -0.36 17.01
N GLU A 154 6.39 -1.36 17.65
CA GLU A 154 7.61 -1.98 17.10
C GLU A 154 7.41 -2.56 15.70
N TRP A 155 6.26 -3.18 15.42
CA TRP A 155 5.94 -3.70 14.09
C TRP A 155 5.86 -2.60 13.01
N SER A 156 5.54 -1.36 13.41
CA SER A 156 5.41 -0.25 12.47
C SER A 156 6.78 0.20 11.94
N LYS A 157 7.85 0.04 12.71
CA LYS A 157 9.21 0.39 12.28
C LYS A 157 9.70 -0.48 11.11
N SER A 158 9.12 -1.66 10.95
CA SER A 158 9.34 -2.57 9.81
C SER A 158 8.27 -2.47 8.71
N ALA A 159 7.22 -1.68 8.93
CA ALA A 159 6.18 -1.45 7.94
C ALA A 159 6.63 -0.39 6.92
N ILE A 160 6.01 -0.40 5.74
CA ILE A 160 6.21 0.65 4.74
C ILE A 160 5.15 1.71 4.95
N HIS A 161 5.56 2.97 5.00
CA HIS A 161 4.66 4.11 5.18
C HIS A 161 4.67 4.97 3.92
N VAL A 162 3.49 5.19 3.32
CA VAL A 162 3.32 6.14 2.21
C VAL A 162 2.31 7.19 2.66
N SER A 163 2.66 8.47 2.54
CA SER A 163 1.90 9.56 3.12
C SER A 163 1.63 10.68 2.12
N VAL A 164 0.35 10.89 1.83
CA VAL A 164 -0.20 11.97 1.02
C VAL A 164 -1.53 12.39 1.63
N VAL A 165 -1.57 13.62 2.13
CA VAL A 165 -2.74 14.11 2.87
C VAL A 165 -4.01 14.09 2.01
N ARG A 166 -5.12 13.67 2.62
CA ARG A 166 -6.48 13.67 2.07
C ARG A 166 -6.63 12.87 0.78
N GLN A 167 -5.87 11.78 0.63
CA GLN A 167 -6.05 10.80 -0.44
C GLN A 167 -6.80 9.57 0.05
N THR A 168 -7.60 9.00 -0.85
CA THR A 168 -8.43 7.81 -0.62
C THR A 168 -7.67 6.52 -0.90
N LYS A 169 -8.18 5.41 -0.37
CA LYS A 169 -7.64 4.06 -0.56
C LYS A 169 -7.34 3.72 -2.02
N TRP A 170 -8.30 3.98 -2.91
CA TRP A 170 -8.15 3.63 -4.32
C TRP A 170 -7.22 4.58 -5.10
N TRP A 171 -7.02 5.80 -4.62
CA TRP A 171 -5.98 6.68 -5.15
C TRP A 171 -4.59 6.13 -4.89
N TYR A 172 -4.35 5.65 -3.65
CA TYR A 172 -3.10 5.00 -3.26
C TYR A 172 -2.90 3.69 -4.02
N ALA A 173 -3.90 2.81 -4.02
CA ALA A 173 -3.82 1.53 -4.70
C ALA A 173 -3.46 1.70 -6.20
N LYS A 174 -4.05 2.68 -6.88
CA LYS A 174 -3.72 2.94 -8.30
C LYS A 174 -2.26 3.34 -8.52
N ARG A 175 -1.61 3.99 -7.55
CA ARG A 175 -0.26 4.58 -7.71
C ARG A 175 0.85 3.74 -7.13
N PHE A 176 0.58 3.03 -6.04
CA PHE A 176 1.59 2.31 -5.28
C PHE A 176 1.44 0.79 -5.40
N LEU A 177 0.26 0.26 -5.73
CA LEU A 177 0.06 -1.17 -5.92
C LEU A 177 0.12 -1.54 -7.41
N HIS A 178 1.15 -1.09 -8.12
CA HIS A 178 1.33 -1.43 -9.54
C HIS A 178 1.50 -2.96 -9.70
N PRO A 179 0.89 -3.62 -10.70
CA PRO A 179 0.94 -5.07 -10.84
C PRO A 179 2.36 -5.63 -10.89
N ASP A 180 3.26 -4.94 -11.58
CA ASP A 180 4.66 -5.36 -11.70
C ASP A 180 5.50 -5.08 -10.43
N ILE A 181 4.91 -4.49 -9.38
CA ILE A 181 5.52 -4.35 -8.05
C ILE A 181 4.90 -5.39 -7.09
N VAL A 182 3.57 -5.45 -7.05
CA VAL A 182 2.87 -6.33 -6.11
C VAL A 182 2.76 -7.76 -6.61
N GLY A 183 3.14 -8.03 -7.86
CA GLY A 183 3.24 -9.37 -8.44
C GLY A 183 4.19 -10.30 -7.69
N ALA A 184 5.05 -9.77 -6.81
CA ALA A 184 5.86 -10.56 -5.89
C ALA A 184 5.03 -11.29 -4.81
N TYR A 185 3.83 -10.80 -4.47
CA TYR A 185 2.96 -11.30 -3.41
C TYR A 185 1.84 -12.18 -3.97
N GLU A 186 1.54 -13.32 -3.34
CA GLU A 186 0.49 -14.25 -3.79
C GLU A 186 -0.91 -13.64 -3.64
N TYR A 187 -1.15 -12.95 -2.52
CA TYR A 187 -2.41 -12.28 -2.20
C TYR A 187 -2.18 -10.88 -1.62
N ILE A 188 -3.07 -9.96 -1.95
CA ILE A 188 -2.99 -8.53 -1.65
C ILE A 188 -4.29 -8.11 -0.94
N PHE A 189 -4.16 -7.71 0.32
CA PHE A 189 -5.26 -7.23 1.17
C PHE A 189 -5.34 -5.71 1.08
N ILE A 190 -6.52 -5.17 0.78
CA ILE A 190 -6.74 -3.74 0.62
C ILE A 190 -7.88 -3.27 1.54
N TRP A 191 -7.56 -3.12 2.81
CA TRP A 191 -8.56 -2.99 3.87
C TRP A 191 -8.76 -1.54 4.35
N ASP A 192 -9.99 -1.24 4.76
CA ASP A 192 -10.31 -0.04 5.52
C ASP A 192 -9.86 -0.17 6.98
N GLU A 193 -9.75 0.98 7.66
CA GLU A 193 -9.20 1.08 9.02
C GLU A 193 -10.22 0.85 10.14
N ASP A 194 -11.51 0.76 9.83
CA ASP A 194 -12.63 0.71 10.79
C ASP A 194 -13.21 -0.72 10.94
N LEU A 195 -12.32 -1.71 10.86
CA LEU A 195 -12.64 -3.14 10.93
C LEU A 195 -12.25 -3.74 12.29
N GLY A 196 -13.22 -4.31 12.99
CA GLY A 196 -13.01 -5.19 14.15
C GLY A 196 -12.62 -6.59 13.68
N VAL A 197 -11.55 -7.15 14.25
CA VAL A 197 -10.88 -8.39 13.79
C VAL A 197 -10.79 -9.46 14.89
N GLU A 198 -11.61 -9.37 15.92
CA GLU A 198 -11.56 -10.23 17.11
C GLU A 198 -11.59 -11.72 16.72
N HIS A 199 -12.38 -12.04 15.70
CA HIS A 199 -12.63 -13.40 15.22
C HIS A 199 -11.88 -13.77 13.94
N PHE A 200 -10.99 -12.89 13.48
CA PHE A 200 -10.21 -13.09 12.26
C PHE A 200 -8.81 -13.64 12.57
N ASN A 201 -8.29 -14.46 11.66
CA ASN A 201 -6.90 -14.93 11.58
C ASN A 201 -6.45 -14.99 10.11
N GLY A 202 -5.38 -14.27 9.77
CA GLY A 202 -4.93 -14.11 8.38
C GLY A 202 -4.50 -15.42 7.71
N GLU A 203 -3.87 -16.31 8.47
CA GLU A 203 -3.28 -17.55 7.99
C GLU A 203 -4.38 -18.56 7.68
N LYS A 204 -5.34 -18.72 8.60
CA LYS A 204 -6.55 -19.52 8.36
C LYS A 204 -7.36 -18.98 7.19
N TYR A 205 -7.48 -17.65 7.07
CA TYR A 205 -8.15 -17.02 5.95
C TYR A 205 -7.49 -17.41 4.62
N ILE A 206 -6.17 -17.23 4.48
CA ILE A 206 -5.46 -17.59 3.25
C ILE A 206 -5.53 -19.09 2.95
N GLN A 207 -5.48 -19.95 3.97
CA GLN A 207 -5.67 -21.39 3.78
C GLN A 207 -7.03 -21.70 3.12
N LEU A 208 -8.10 -21.04 3.57
CA LEU A 208 -9.44 -21.21 3.01
C LEU A 208 -9.57 -20.61 1.61
N VAL A 209 -9.01 -19.42 1.38
CA VAL A 209 -8.97 -18.79 0.05
C VAL A 209 -8.33 -19.73 -0.97
N LYS A 210 -7.17 -20.30 -0.62
CA LYS A 210 -6.46 -21.27 -1.47
C LYS A 210 -7.24 -22.58 -1.63
N LYS A 211 -7.76 -23.14 -0.54
CA LYS A 211 -8.55 -24.39 -0.54
C LYS A 211 -9.75 -24.30 -1.47
N HIS A 212 -10.41 -23.14 -1.52
CA HIS A 212 -11.64 -22.93 -2.29
C HIS A 212 -11.42 -22.26 -3.65
N GLY A 213 -10.15 -22.04 -4.05
CA GLY A 213 -9.79 -21.46 -5.35
C GLY A 213 -10.31 -20.03 -5.54
N LEU A 214 -10.34 -19.24 -4.47
CA LEU A 214 -10.82 -17.86 -4.53
C LEU A 214 -9.71 -16.92 -5.04
N GLU A 215 -10.02 -16.17 -6.09
CA GLU A 215 -9.15 -15.17 -6.71
C GLU A 215 -9.44 -13.76 -6.18
N ILE A 216 -10.71 -13.50 -5.84
CA ILE A 216 -11.14 -12.28 -5.16
C ILE A 216 -12.00 -12.70 -3.97
N SER A 217 -11.68 -12.21 -2.79
CA SER A 217 -12.37 -12.64 -1.58
C SER A 217 -12.51 -11.52 -0.57
N GLN A 218 -13.36 -11.73 0.42
CA GLN A 218 -13.35 -10.94 1.65
C GLN A 218 -13.72 -11.82 2.86
N PRO A 219 -13.42 -11.40 4.08
CA PRO A 219 -14.00 -11.99 5.29
C PRO A 219 -15.52 -11.83 5.34
N GLY A 220 -16.21 -12.73 6.04
CA GLY A 220 -17.63 -12.54 6.38
C GLY A 220 -17.85 -11.29 7.24
N LEU A 221 -18.96 -10.58 7.04
CA LEU A 221 -19.34 -9.45 7.87
C LEU A 221 -20.38 -9.86 8.92
N GLU A 222 -20.09 -9.56 10.18
CA GLU A 222 -21.04 -9.75 11.27
C GLU A 222 -22.26 -8.82 11.08
N PRO A 223 -23.50 -9.31 11.10
CA PRO A 223 -24.69 -8.53 10.75
C PRO A 223 -25.15 -7.53 11.82
N ASN A 224 -24.48 -7.45 12.98
CA ASN A 224 -24.97 -6.75 14.16
C ASN A 224 -25.20 -5.23 13.99
N ASN A 225 -24.54 -4.60 13.01
CA ASN A 225 -24.61 -3.16 12.78
C ASN A 225 -25.36 -2.77 11.49
N GLY A 226 -26.15 -3.70 10.93
CA GLY A 226 -26.81 -3.52 9.64
C GLY A 226 -25.86 -3.79 8.47
N LEU A 227 -26.42 -4.27 7.36
CA LEU A 227 -25.65 -4.64 6.17
C LEU A 227 -26.33 -4.10 4.91
N THR A 228 -25.51 -3.57 4.00
CA THR A 228 -26.00 -3.12 2.69
C THR A 228 -26.35 -4.31 1.79
N TRP A 229 -25.43 -5.29 1.73
CA TRP A 229 -25.46 -6.43 0.80
C TRP A 229 -25.58 -7.76 1.56
N GLN A 230 -26.52 -8.61 1.20
CA GLN A 230 -26.66 -9.95 1.81
C GLN A 230 -25.49 -10.86 1.46
N MET A 231 -24.80 -10.59 0.34
CA MET A 231 -23.65 -11.37 -0.09
C MET A 231 -22.50 -11.31 0.92
N THR A 232 -22.26 -10.14 1.53
CA THR A 232 -21.15 -9.94 2.47
C THR A 232 -21.45 -10.47 3.88
N LYS A 233 -22.72 -10.73 4.19
CA LYS A 233 -23.18 -11.20 5.50
C LYS A 233 -22.62 -12.58 5.83
N ARG A 234 -22.07 -12.72 7.04
CA ARG A 234 -21.71 -14.01 7.64
C ARG A 234 -22.94 -14.92 7.84
N ARG A 235 -22.81 -16.19 7.48
CA ARG A 235 -23.82 -17.26 7.56
C ARG A 235 -23.67 -18.11 8.83
N GLY A 236 -22.44 -18.38 9.25
CA GLY A 236 -22.08 -19.12 10.45
C GLY A 236 -22.14 -20.65 10.31
N ASP A 237 -22.66 -21.18 9.19
CA ASP A 237 -22.90 -22.61 8.96
C ASP A 237 -21.93 -23.25 7.94
N ARG A 238 -21.00 -22.46 7.39
CA ARG A 238 -20.12 -22.89 6.29
C ARG A 238 -18.75 -22.22 6.36
N GLU A 239 -17.79 -22.74 5.59
CA GLU A 239 -16.45 -22.15 5.51
C GLU A 239 -16.42 -20.91 4.61
N VAL A 240 -17.09 -21.00 3.46
CA VAL A 240 -17.18 -19.98 2.41
C VAL A 240 -18.57 -19.99 1.76
N HIS A 241 -18.98 -18.87 1.17
CA HIS A 241 -20.10 -18.81 0.22
C HIS A 241 -19.78 -17.89 -0.95
N LYS A 242 -20.39 -18.17 -2.09
CA LYS A 242 -20.14 -17.48 -3.37
C LYS A 242 -21.41 -16.87 -3.98
N ASP A 243 -22.55 -17.17 -3.35
CA ASP A 243 -23.87 -16.72 -3.71
C ASP A 243 -24.71 -16.34 -2.48
N THR A 244 -25.80 -15.62 -2.72
CA THR A 244 -26.79 -15.24 -1.72
C THR A 244 -28.18 -15.11 -2.35
N GLU A 245 -29.21 -15.32 -1.52
CA GLU A 245 -30.50 -14.70 -1.78
C GLU A 245 -30.43 -13.23 -1.36
N GLU A 246 -30.79 -12.33 -2.27
CA GLU A 246 -30.83 -10.89 -2.00
C GLU A 246 -32.26 -10.36 -1.92
N LYS A 247 -32.40 -9.10 -1.52
CA LYS A 247 -33.68 -8.39 -1.49
C LYS A 247 -34.41 -8.52 -2.85
N PRO A 248 -35.75 -8.68 -2.85
CA PRO A 248 -36.52 -8.81 -4.09
C PRO A 248 -36.22 -7.71 -5.10
N GLY A 249 -35.89 -8.12 -6.34
CA GLY A 249 -35.58 -7.21 -7.45
C GLY A 249 -34.14 -6.70 -7.51
N TRP A 250 -33.24 -7.10 -6.59
CA TRP A 250 -31.85 -6.63 -6.59
C TRP A 250 -30.93 -7.46 -7.48
N CYS A 251 -31.34 -8.67 -7.84
CA CYS A 251 -30.56 -9.54 -8.71
C CYS A 251 -31.25 -9.73 -10.05
N SER A 252 -30.60 -9.23 -11.10
CA SER A 252 -31.01 -9.48 -12.48
C SER A 252 -30.69 -10.90 -12.93
N ASP A 253 -29.63 -11.49 -12.35
CA ASP A 253 -29.12 -12.83 -12.63
C ASP A 253 -28.47 -13.37 -11.34
N PRO A 254 -28.69 -14.63 -10.95
CA PRO A 254 -28.15 -15.20 -9.72
C PRO A 254 -26.62 -15.33 -9.71
N HIS A 255 -25.97 -15.41 -10.87
CA HIS A 255 -24.52 -15.49 -11.00
C HIS A 255 -23.82 -14.13 -11.13
N LEU A 256 -24.60 -13.04 -11.08
CA LEU A 256 -24.08 -11.68 -11.17
C LEU A 256 -24.22 -10.94 -9.83
N PRO A 257 -23.38 -9.91 -9.60
CA PRO A 257 -23.56 -9.00 -8.49
C PRO A 257 -24.95 -8.36 -8.46
N PRO A 258 -25.53 -8.16 -7.27
CA PRO A 258 -24.94 -8.43 -5.96
C PRO A 258 -25.15 -9.88 -5.45
N CYS A 259 -25.87 -10.74 -6.18
CA CYS A 259 -26.21 -12.09 -5.72
C CYS A 259 -25.03 -13.06 -5.69
N ALA A 260 -24.09 -12.94 -6.63
CA ALA A 260 -22.86 -13.71 -6.67
C ALA A 260 -21.76 -12.86 -7.31
N ALA A 261 -20.54 -13.41 -7.37
CA ALA A 261 -19.40 -12.73 -7.99
C ALA A 261 -19.12 -11.33 -7.42
N PHE A 262 -19.43 -11.12 -6.13
CA PHE A 262 -19.41 -9.83 -5.47
C PHE A 262 -18.71 -9.91 -4.11
N VAL A 263 -17.81 -8.95 -3.88
CA VAL A 263 -17.29 -8.60 -2.56
C VAL A 263 -17.25 -7.08 -2.46
N GLU A 264 -17.47 -6.55 -1.27
CA GLU A 264 -17.48 -5.12 -1.03
C GLU A 264 -16.05 -4.56 -1.00
N ILE A 265 -15.90 -3.33 -1.49
CA ILE A 265 -14.61 -2.66 -1.56
C ILE A 265 -13.96 -2.36 -0.20
N MET A 266 -14.62 -2.64 0.92
CA MET A 266 -14.13 -2.33 2.28
C MET A 266 -12.98 -3.23 2.72
N ALA A 267 -13.12 -4.55 2.60
CA ALA A 267 -12.12 -5.53 3.02
C ALA A 267 -11.75 -6.57 1.94
N PRO A 268 -11.55 -6.18 0.66
CA PRO A 268 -11.23 -7.12 -0.39
C PRO A 268 -9.80 -7.66 -0.27
N VAL A 269 -9.63 -8.87 -0.78
CA VAL A 269 -8.36 -9.57 -0.93
C VAL A 269 -8.31 -10.10 -2.36
N PHE A 270 -7.22 -9.82 -3.06
CA PHE A 270 -7.02 -10.19 -4.46
C PHE A 270 -5.83 -11.13 -4.60
N SER A 271 -5.92 -12.14 -5.46
CA SER A 271 -4.73 -12.79 -6.02
C SER A 271 -3.94 -11.80 -6.86
N ARG A 272 -2.66 -12.09 -7.11
CA ARG A 272 -1.83 -11.26 -8.01
C ARG A 272 -2.40 -11.20 -9.43
N GLU A 273 -2.99 -12.29 -9.90
CA GLU A 273 -3.60 -12.43 -11.23
C GLU A 273 -4.84 -11.54 -11.34
N ALA A 274 -5.77 -11.64 -10.39
CA ALA A 274 -6.96 -10.81 -10.37
C ALA A 274 -6.60 -9.33 -10.19
N TRP A 275 -5.65 -9.02 -9.30
CA TRP A 275 -5.21 -7.65 -9.07
C TRP A 275 -4.64 -7.00 -10.32
N ARG A 276 -3.88 -7.73 -11.15
CA ARG A 276 -3.35 -7.19 -12.41
C ARG A 276 -4.45 -6.63 -13.30
N CYS A 277 -5.59 -7.32 -13.41
CA CYS A 277 -6.76 -6.80 -14.13
C CYS A 277 -7.43 -5.65 -13.39
N VAL A 278 -7.71 -5.81 -12.08
CA VAL A 278 -8.43 -4.79 -11.28
C VAL A 278 -7.67 -3.45 -11.27
N TRP A 279 -6.34 -3.48 -11.21
CA TRP A 279 -5.53 -2.28 -11.25
C TRP A 279 -5.74 -1.46 -12.54
N HIS A 280 -5.91 -2.12 -13.69
CA HIS A 280 -6.19 -1.46 -14.96
C HIS A 280 -7.62 -0.92 -15.05
N MET A 281 -8.56 -1.53 -14.31
CA MET A 281 -9.93 -1.05 -14.21
C MET A 281 -10.03 0.26 -13.42
N ILE A 282 -9.19 0.46 -12.40
CA ILE A 282 -9.18 1.69 -11.61
C ILE A 282 -8.73 2.89 -12.47
N GLN A 283 -9.56 3.92 -12.49
CA GLN A 283 -9.35 5.15 -13.26
C GLN A 283 -8.49 6.14 -12.48
N ASN A 284 -7.61 6.89 -13.16
CA ASN A 284 -6.65 7.78 -12.49
C ASN A 284 -7.30 8.98 -11.78
N ASP A 285 -8.45 9.43 -12.26
CA ASP A 285 -9.20 10.61 -11.79
C ASP A 285 -10.35 10.27 -10.83
N LEU A 286 -10.77 9.00 -10.76
CA LEU A 286 -11.81 8.52 -9.84
C LEU A 286 -11.14 7.87 -8.63
N VAL A 287 -11.29 8.48 -7.46
CA VAL A 287 -10.45 8.18 -6.30
C VAL A 287 -11.19 7.38 -5.22
N HIS A 288 -12.52 7.39 -5.18
CA HIS A 288 -13.28 6.74 -4.10
C HIS A 288 -13.55 5.24 -4.33
N GLY A 289 -13.51 4.79 -5.59
CA GLY A 289 -13.70 3.38 -5.96
C GLY A 289 -15.13 2.82 -5.79
N TRP A 290 -16.12 3.66 -5.48
CA TRP A 290 -17.53 3.22 -5.43
C TRP A 290 -17.98 2.68 -6.79
N GLY A 291 -18.56 1.48 -6.79
CA GLY A 291 -18.97 0.77 -8.00
C GLY A 291 -17.93 -0.21 -8.55
N LEU A 292 -16.68 -0.18 -8.05
CA LEU A 292 -15.66 -1.17 -8.44
C LEU A 292 -16.09 -2.58 -8.05
N ASP A 293 -16.67 -2.75 -6.87
CA ASP A 293 -17.26 -3.98 -6.34
C ASP A 293 -18.20 -4.70 -7.34
N PHE A 294 -19.01 -3.95 -8.07
CA PHE A 294 -19.88 -4.51 -9.13
C PHE A 294 -19.12 -4.93 -10.41
N ALA A 295 -17.94 -4.36 -10.63
CA ALA A 295 -17.14 -4.59 -11.83
C ALA A 295 -16.04 -5.63 -11.62
N LEU A 296 -15.67 -5.97 -10.37
CA LEU A 296 -14.61 -6.94 -10.03
C LEU A 296 -14.79 -8.29 -10.75
N ARG A 297 -16.04 -8.72 -10.96
CA ARG A 297 -16.38 -9.94 -11.72
C ARG A 297 -15.72 -10.04 -13.09
N ARG A 298 -15.39 -8.90 -13.72
CA ARG A 298 -14.77 -8.85 -15.06
C ARG A 298 -13.30 -9.31 -15.06
N CYS A 299 -12.69 -9.45 -13.90
CA CYS A 299 -11.28 -9.79 -13.76
C CYS A 299 -11.01 -11.26 -13.42
N VAL A 300 -12.05 -12.09 -13.39
CA VAL A 300 -11.95 -13.50 -13.01
C VAL A 300 -12.99 -14.32 -13.77
N GLU A 301 -12.59 -15.51 -14.26
CA GLU A 301 -13.47 -16.42 -15.00
C GLU A 301 -13.36 -17.87 -14.46
N PRO A 302 -14.49 -18.56 -14.16
CA PRO A 302 -15.84 -18.01 -13.99
C PRO A 302 -15.97 -17.24 -12.67
N ALA A 303 -16.49 -16.00 -12.74
CA ALA A 303 -16.47 -15.08 -11.60
C ALA A 303 -17.26 -15.59 -10.38
N HIS A 304 -18.44 -16.18 -10.59
CA HIS A 304 -19.31 -16.66 -9.51
C HIS A 304 -18.75 -17.88 -8.77
N GLU A 305 -17.74 -18.56 -9.30
CA GLU A 305 -17.07 -19.67 -8.63
C GLU A 305 -15.78 -19.25 -7.92
N LYS A 306 -15.19 -18.12 -8.32
CA LYS A 306 -13.86 -17.70 -7.85
C LYS A 306 -13.87 -16.42 -7.02
N ILE A 307 -15.04 -15.77 -6.93
CA ILE A 307 -15.26 -14.63 -6.04
C ILE A 307 -16.20 -15.06 -4.92
N GLY A 308 -15.80 -14.83 -3.66
CA GLY A 308 -16.61 -15.28 -2.54
C GLY A 308 -16.19 -14.73 -1.19
N VAL A 309 -17.01 -15.02 -0.20
CA VAL A 309 -16.85 -14.59 1.18
C VAL A 309 -16.34 -15.77 2.01
N VAL A 310 -15.26 -15.55 2.76
CA VAL A 310 -14.73 -16.55 3.70
C VAL A 310 -15.50 -16.42 5.00
N ASP A 311 -16.58 -17.18 5.11
CA ASP A 311 -17.58 -17.05 6.18
C ASP A 311 -17.04 -17.40 7.58
N SER A 312 -16.20 -18.44 7.64
CA SER A 312 -15.61 -18.92 8.89
C SER A 312 -14.51 -18.02 9.47
N GLN A 313 -14.10 -16.97 8.74
CA GLN A 313 -13.18 -15.93 9.18
C GLN A 313 -13.86 -14.58 8.97
N TRP A 314 -14.32 -13.95 10.05
CA TRP A 314 -15.19 -12.78 9.93
C TRP A 314 -14.66 -11.56 10.67
N ILE A 315 -15.19 -10.42 10.26
CA ILE A 315 -14.87 -9.09 10.78
C ILE A 315 -16.15 -8.32 11.12
N ILE A 316 -16.00 -7.25 11.88
CA ILE A 316 -17.09 -6.36 12.30
C ILE A 316 -16.85 -4.98 11.69
N HIS A 317 -17.84 -4.40 11.02
CA HIS A 317 -17.75 -3.00 10.59
C HIS A 317 -18.08 -2.08 11.78
N GLN A 318 -17.08 -1.33 12.26
CA GLN A 318 -17.21 -0.48 13.45
C GLN A 318 -17.71 0.93 13.12
N VAL A 319 -17.74 1.31 11.82
CA VAL A 319 -18.23 2.61 11.33
C VAL A 319 -17.55 3.79 12.03
N ILE A 320 -16.25 3.67 12.28
CA ILE A 320 -15.52 4.73 12.98
C ILE A 320 -15.31 5.90 12.00
N PRO A 321 -15.57 7.16 12.40
CA PRO A 321 -15.33 8.31 11.54
C PRO A 321 -13.91 8.31 10.96
N SER A 322 -13.84 8.23 9.64
CA SER A 322 -12.61 8.06 8.87
C SER A 322 -12.40 9.23 7.92
N LEU A 323 -11.68 9.00 6.82
CA LEU A 323 -11.45 9.93 5.71
C LEU A 323 -12.70 10.72 5.25
N GLY A 324 -13.91 10.17 5.40
CA GLY A 324 -15.15 10.91 5.11
C GLY A 324 -15.27 12.24 5.86
N SER A 325 -14.72 12.33 7.07
CA SER A 325 -14.68 13.56 7.87
C SER A 325 -13.67 14.60 7.38
N GLN A 326 -12.74 14.22 6.49
CA GLN A 326 -11.67 15.08 5.97
C GLN A 326 -12.10 15.96 4.78
N GLY A 327 -13.40 15.97 4.46
CA GLY A 327 -13.99 16.86 3.47
C GLY A 327 -13.97 18.33 3.88
N LYS A 328 -14.51 19.20 3.02
CA LYS A 328 -14.75 20.61 3.36
C LYS A 328 -16.21 20.77 3.81
N SER A 329 -16.43 21.51 4.88
CA SER A 329 -17.76 22.01 5.20
C SER A 329 -18.11 23.15 4.24
N GLU A 330 -19.28 23.08 3.62
CA GLU A 330 -19.76 24.12 2.70
C GLU A 330 -21.23 24.40 3.00
N LYS A 331 -21.60 25.69 3.10
CA LYS A 331 -23.00 26.14 3.27
C LYS A 331 -23.74 25.45 4.43
N GLY A 332 -23.06 25.24 5.56
CA GLY A 332 -23.61 24.60 6.75
C GLY A 332 -23.69 23.07 6.69
N LYS A 333 -23.23 22.43 5.60
CA LYS A 333 -23.17 20.97 5.49
C LYS A 333 -21.95 20.40 6.18
N ALA A 334 -22.10 19.22 6.76
CA ALA A 334 -20.99 18.50 7.37
C ALA A 334 -19.98 18.02 6.30
N PRO A 335 -18.67 17.95 6.60
CA PRO A 335 -17.63 17.52 5.65
C PRO A 335 -17.94 16.20 4.90
N TRP A 336 -18.52 15.22 5.61
CA TRP A 336 -18.84 13.90 5.05
C TRP A 336 -19.91 13.95 3.96
N GLU A 337 -20.78 14.95 3.96
CA GLU A 337 -21.80 15.10 2.93
C GLU A 337 -21.18 15.42 1.57
N GLY A 338 -20.16 16.29 1.55
CA GLY A 338 -19.41 16.64 0.34
C GLY A 338 -18.62 15.44 -0.22
N VAL A 339 -17.98 14.68 0.67
CA VAL A 339 -17.29 13.42 0.29
C VAL A 339 -18.28 12.44 -0.31
N ARG A 340 -19.42 12.20 0.36
CA ARG A 340 -20.44 11.25 -0.13
C ARG A 340 -21.07 11.69 -1.45
N ALA A 341 -21.26 13.00 -1.67
CA ALA A 341 -21.71 13.52 -2.95
C ALA A 341 -20.70 13.23 -4.06
N ARG A 342 -19.40 13.42 -3.79
CA ARG A 342 -18.33 13.06 -4.73
C ARG A 342 -18.28 11.55 -5.01
N CYS A 343 -18.43 10.69 -3.99
CA CYS A 343 -18.51 9.24 -4.18
C CYS A 343 -19.61 8.83 -5.17
N ARG A 344 -20.83 9.39 -5.00
CA ARG A 344 -21.96 9.12 -5.91
C ARG A 344 -21.70 9.59 -7.33
N ASN A 345 -21.10 10.78 -7.47
CA ASN A 345 -20.76 11.32 -8.78
C ASN A 345 -19.71 10.45 -9.49
N GLU A 346 -18.63 10.08 -8.80
CA GLU A 346 -17.58 9.20 -9.35
C GLU A 346 -18.11 7.83 -9.70
N TRP A 347 -19.01 7.25 -8.89
CA TRP A 347 -19.68 5.99 -9.22
C TRP A 347 -20.50 6.10 -10.51
N SER A 348 -21.29 7.17 -10.67
CA SER A 348 -22.05 7.41 -11.91
C SER A 348 -21.13 7.52 -13.12
N LEU A 349 -20.03 8.27 -13.00
CA LEU A 349 -19.03 8.42 -14.07
C LEU A 349 -18.38 7.09 -14.43
N PHE A 350 -17.97 6.30 -13.43
CA PHE A 350 -17.37 4.99 -13.65
C PHE A 350 -18.32 4.06 -14.41
N ARG A 351 -19.59 3.99 -13.97
CA ARG A 351 -20.62 3.16 -14.60
C ARG A 351 -20.86 3.57 -16.06
N SER A 352 -20.97 4.87 -16.34
CA SER A 352 -21.12 5.38 -17.70
C SER A 352 -19.92 5.03 -18.57
N ARG A 353 -18.70 5.32 -18.11
CA ARG A 353 -17.46 5.00 -18.86
C ARG A 353 -17.36 3.52 -19.20
N LEU A 354 -17.68 2.65 -18.25
CA LEU A 354 -17.63 1.20 -18.47
C LEU A 354 -18.66 0.76 -19.50
N ALA A 355 -19.91 1.24 -19.39
CA ALA A 355 -20.97 0.91 -20.35
C ALA A 355 -20.66 1.43 -21.77
N ASP A 356 -20.19 2.67 -21.88
CA ASP A 356 -19.85 3.30 -23.16
C ASP A 356 -18.69 2.56 -23.84
N ALA A 357 -17.65 2.18 -23.08
CA ALA A 357 -16.51 1.42 -23.58
C ALA A 357 -16.92 0.02 -24.06
N GLU A 358 -17.78 -0.66 -23.30
CA GLU A 358 -18.31 -1.99 -23.65
C GLU A 358 -19.15 -1.91 -24.94
N GLN A 359 -20.05 -0.93 -25.03
CA GLN A 359 -20.86 -0.71 -26.23
C GLN A 359 -20.00 -0.37 -27.46
N ALA A 360 -18.98 0.47 -27.30
CA ALA A 360 -18.05 0.81 -28.37
C ALA A 360 -17.29 -0.43 -28.87
N TYR A 361 -16.79 -1.26 -27.96
CA TYR A 361 -16.10 -2.50 -28.29
C TYR A 361 -16.99 -3.50 -29.05
N ILE A 362 -18.22 -3.74 -28.56
CA ILE A 362 -19.19 -4.63 -29.23
C ILE A 362 -19.56 -4.10 -30.62
N SER A 363 -19.67 -2.78 -30.77
CA SER A 363 -20.01 -2.17 -32.06
C SER A 363 -18.89 -2.28 -33.09
N GLN A 364 -17.63 -2.30 -32.65
CA GLN A 364 -16.48 -2.53 -33.53
C GLN A 364 -16.35 -3.99 -33.94
N THR A 365 -16.54 -4.92 -33.00
CA THR A 365 -16.45 -6.37 -33.25
C THR A 365 -17.61 -6.92 -34.08
N LYS A 366 -18.78 -6.27 -34.12
CA LYS A 366 -19.88 -6.63 -35.03
C LYS A 366 -19.69 -6.11 -36.47
N LYS A 367 -18.73 -5.22 -36.72
CA LYS A 367 -18.47 -4.60 -38.03
C LYS A 367 -17.28 -5.20 -38.79
N GLY A 368 -16.44 -5.98 -38.12
CA GLY A 368 -15.37 -6.79 -38.73
C GLY A 368 -15.75 -8.24 -38.72
#